data_AF-A0A962Y6Z1-F1
#
_entry.id   AF-A0A962Y6Z1-F1
#
_cell.length_a   1.000
_cell.length_b   1.000
_cell.length_c   1.000
_cell.angle_alpha   90.00
_cell.angle_beta   90.00
_cell.angle_gamma   90.00
#
_symmetry.space_group_name_H-M   'P 1'
#
loop_
_entity.id
_entity.type
_entity.pdbx_description
1 polymer ?
#
loop_
_entity_poly.entity_id
_entity_poly.type
_entity_poly.pdbx_seq_one_letter_code
_entity_poly.pdbx_strand_id
1 'polypeptide(L)'
;GITMEFQFGMNWSYYSHYVGDVFGAPLAIEGLMAFFLEATFVGLFFFGWDKLSKVQHLVVAWLVAMGSNFSALWILIANGWMQNPVGAAFNPETMRMEMTSFYDVLFNEVAQAKFVHTVSAGYVTASVFVLGISALYLLQKRHGDLARRSIAVASAFGLASALSAVV
;
A
#
# COMPACT_ATOMS: atom_id res chain seq x y z
N GLY A 1 -5.60 -2.20 9.95
CA GLY A 1 -6.64 -2.49 8.95
C GLY A 1 -8.00 -2.49 9.61
N ILE A 2 -8.40 -3.62 10.18
CA ILE A 2 -9.76 -3.88 10.70
C ILE A 2 -10.37 -2.71 11.50
N THR A 3 -9.68 -2.19 12.51
CA THR A 3 -10.20 -1.08 13.32
C THR A 3 -10.40 0.20 12.53
N MET A 4 -9.51 0.51 11.57
CA MET A 4 -9.60 1.70 10.72
C MET A 4 -10.78 1.61 9.77
N GLU A 5 -11.03 0.43 9.17
CA GLU A 5 -12.15 0.18 8.27
C GLU A 5 -13.50 0.44 8.98
N PHE A 6 -13.68 -0.13 10.17
CA PHE A 6 -14.93 0.04 10.92
C PHE A 6 -15.08 1.43 11.54
N GLN A 7 -13.99 2.17 11.79
CA GLN A 7 -14.08 3.51 12.37
C GLN A 7 -14.83 4.50 11.48
N PHE A 8 -14.75 4.37 10.14
CA PHE A 8 -15.53 5.22 9.22
C PHE A 8 -17.04 5.06 9.46
N GLY A 9 -17.52 3.83 9.67
CA GLY A 9 -18.94 3.56 9.93
C GLY A 9 -19.37 3.92 11.36
N MET A 10 -18.54 3.61 12.37
CA MET A 10 -18.92 3.76 13.77
C MET A 10 -18.80 5.20 14.28
N ASN A 11 -17.71 5.90 13.98
CA ASN A 11 -17.41 7.22 14.55
C ASN A 11 -17.68 8.38 13.57
N TRP A 12 -17.78 8.08 12.27
CA TRP A 12 -17.93 9.08 11.21
C TRP A 12 -19.16 8.78 10.34
N SER A 13 -20.30 8.49 10.97
CA SER A 13 -21.52 8.04 10.28
C SER A 13 -22.05 9.05 9.26
N TYR A 14 -22.07 10.35 9.59
CA TYR A 14 -22.51 11.38 8.64
C TYR A 14 -21.53 11.55 7.48
N TYR A 15 -20.22 11.46 7.73
CA TYR A 15 -19.22 11.46 6.67
C TYR A 15 -19.43 10.27 5.73
N SER A 16 -19.61 9.07 6.27
CA SER A 16 -19.87 7.86 5.50
C SER A 16 -21.15 7.97 4.66
N HIS A 17 -22.20 8.61 5.16
CA HIS A 17 -23.39 8.91 4.37
C HIS A 17 -23.13 9.96 3.27
N TYR A 18 -22.44 11.04 3.63
CA TYR A 18 -22.29 12.23 2.78
C TYR A 18 -21.36 12.00 1.58
N VAL A 19 -20.29 11.21 1.73
CA VAL A 19 -19.32 10.94 0.64
C VAL A 19 -19.19 9.47 0.27
N GLY A 20 -20.01 8.59 0.85
CA GLY A 20 -19.88 7.14 0.70
C GLY A 20 -19.93 6.64 -0.74
N ASP A 21 -20.65 7.33 -1.62
CA ASP A 21 -20.75 6.99 -3.04
C ASP A 21 -19.40 7.09 -3.77
N VAL A 22 -18.59 8.09 -3.41
CA VAL A 22 -17.28 8.34 -4.04
C VAL A 22 -16.15 7.68 -3.24
N PHE A 23 -16.15 7.89 -1.93
CA PHE A 23 -15.09 7.40 -1.03
C PHE A 23 -15.16 5.89 -0.81
N GLY A 24 -16.36 5.30 -0.77
CA GLY A 24 -16.55 3.87 -0.48
C GLY A 24 -16.12 2.96 -1.63
N ALA A 25 -16.23 3.42 -2.89
CA ALA A 25 -15.89 2.60 -4.06
C ALA A 25 -14.41 2.17 -4.10
N PRO A 26 -13.41 3.06 -3.94
CA PRO A 26 -12.01 2.66 -3.82
C PRO A 26 -11.74 1.67 -2.68
N LEU A 27 -12.33 1.87 -1.50
CA LEU A 27 -12.15 0.99 -0.33
C LEU A 27 -12.69 -0.42 -0.58
N ALA A 28 -13.85 -0.54 -1.26
CA ALA A 28 -14.39 -1.85 -1.63
C ALA A 28 -13.48 -2.57 -2.65
N ILE A 29 -12.94 -1.84 -3.64
CA ILE A 29 -12.02 -2.39 -4.64
C ILE A 29 -10.70 -2.81 -4.00
N GLU A 30 -10.18 -2.04 -3.03
CA GLU A 30 -9.01 -2.39 -2.22
C GLU A 30 -9.17 -3.78 -1.60
N GLY A 31 -10.31 -4.02 -0.95
CA GLY A 31 -10.62 -5.31 -0.32
C GLY A 31 -10.65 -6.45 -1.33
N LEU A 32 -11.38 -6.27 -2.44
CA LEU A 32 -11.57 -7.32 -3.45
C LEU A 32 -10.29 -7.66 -4.22
N MET A 33 -9.47 -6.67 -4.55
CA MET A 33 -8.30 -6.88 -5.40
C MET A 33 -7.00 -7.02 -4.61
N ALA A 34 -6.73 -6.11 -3.67
CA ALA A 34 -5.44 -6.06 -2.99
C ALA A 34 -5.40 -6.97 -1.77
N PHE A 35 -6.37 -6.87 -0.85
CA PHE A 35 -6.34 -7.66 0.38
C PHE A 35 -6.46 -9.15 0.12
N PHE A 36 -7.35 -9.57 -0.79
CA PHE A 36 -7.45 -10.99 -1.17
C PHE A 36 -6.15 -11.52 -1.76
N LEU A 37 -5.50 -10.76 -2.66
CA LEU A 37 -4.23 -11.15 -3.25
C LEU A 37 -3.15 -11.29 -2.18
N GLU A 38 -2.95 -10.25 -1.38
CA GLU A 38 -1.93 -10.22 -0.33
C GLU A 38 -2.16 -11.31 0.72
N ALA A 39 -3.37 -11.40 1.29
CA ALA A 39 -3.69 -12.32 2.38
C ALA A 39 -3.63 -13.80 1.95
N THR A 40 -3.99 -14.10 0.70
CA THR A 40 -3.91 -15.47 0.16
C THR A 40 -2.47 -15.85 -0.13
N PHE A 41 -1.72 -14.99 -0.84
CA PHE A 41 -0.37 -15.32 -1.27
C PHE A 41 0.65 -15.22 -0.14
N VAL A 42 0.44 -14.41 0.90
CA VAL A 42 1.33 -14.40 2.07
C VAL A 42 1.27 -15.73 2.83
N GLY A 43 0.09 -16.38 2.90
CA GLY A 43 -0.03 -17.72 3.45
C GLY A 43 0.77 -18.74 2.63
N LEU A 44 0.66 -18.69 1.30
CA LEU A 44 1.46 -19.54 0.41
C LEU A 44 2.96 -19.24 0.48
N PHE A 45 3.35 -17.99 0.72
CA PHE A 45 4.76 -17.61 0.85
C PHE A 45 5.42 -18.30 2.05
N PHE A 46 4.75 -18.34 3.19
CA PHE A 46 5.29 -19.00 4.39
C PHE A 46 5.20 -20.53 4.35
N PHE A 47 4.10 -21.10 3.84
CA PHE A 47 3.89 -22.56 3.88
C PHE A 47 4.23 -23.30 2.58
N GLY A 48 4.60 -22.57 1.52
CA GLY A 48 4.84 -23.12 0.18
C GLY A 48 6.26 -23.59 -0.10
N TRP A 49 7.21 -23.46 0.84
CA TRP A 49 8.64 -23.77 0.61
C TRP A 49 8.90 -25.19 0.12
N ASP A 50 8.24 -26.19 0.72
CA ASP A 50 8.41 -27.60 0.35
C ASP A 50 7.41 -28.08 -0.71
N LYS A 51 6.43 -27.24 -1.08
CA LYS A 51 5.31 -27.61 -1.96
C LYS A 51 5.36 -26.93 -3.33
N LEU A 52 6.08 -25.83 -3.46
CA LEU A 52 6.19 -25.05 -4.69
C LEU A 52 7.60 -25.17 -5.27
N SER A 53 7.70 -25.14 -6.60
CA SER A 53 9.00 -24.96 -7.25
C SER A 53 9.57 -23.58 -6.94
N LYS A 54 10.89 -23.41 -7.08
CA LYS A 54 11.59 -22.13 -6.82
C LYS A 54 11.00 -20.95 -7.61
N VAL A 55 10.60 -21.19 -8.86
CA VAL A 55 9.97 -20.16 -9.71
C VAL A 55 8.57 -19.82 -9.22
N GLN A 56 7.77 -20.82 -8.86
CA GLN A 56 6.43 -20.59 -8.30
C GLN A 56 6.51 -19.83 -6.98
N HIS A 57 7.44 -20.17 -6.10
CA HIS A 57 7.62 -19.46 -4.83
C HIS A 57 8.04 -17.99 -5.06
N LEU A 58 8.92 -17.73 -6.04
CA LEU A 58 9.29 -16.37 -6.43
C LEU A 58 8.09 -15.58 -6.98
N VAL A 59 7.25 -16.19 -7.82
CA VAL A 59 6.01 -15.54 -8.31
C VAL A 59 5.09 -15.20 -7.15
N VAL A 60 4.91 -16.10 -6.18
CA VAL A 60 4.14 -15.83 -4.96
C VAL A 60 4.70 -14.62 -4.21
N ALA A 61 6.02 -14.52 -4.04
CA ALA A 61 6.65 -13.38 -3.38
C ALA A 61 6.37 -12.06 -4.11
N TRP A 62 6.42 -12.05 -5.45
CA TRP A 62 6.08 -10.88 -6.25
C TRP A 62 4.60 -10.50 -6.15
N LEU A 63 3.69 -11.48 -6.13
CA LEU A 63 2.25 -11.22 -5.97
C LEU A 63 1.93 -10.62 -4.60
N VAL A 64 2.62 -11.04 -3.54
CA VAL A 64 2.51 -10.40 -2.22
C VAL A 64 2.94 -8.92 -2.31
N ALA A 65 4.12 -8.66 -2.88
CA ALA A 65 4.61 -7.28 -3.04
C ALA A 65 3.68 -6.41 -3.91
N MET A 66 3.12 -6.96 -4.98
CA MET A 66 2.13 -6.26 -5.81
C MET A 66 0.82 -6.01 -5.07
N GLY A 67 0.35 -6.97 -4.28
CA GLY A 67 -0.84 -6.82 -3.42
C GLY A 67 -0.69 -5.66 -2.45
N SER A 68 0.43 -5.58 -1.73
CA SER A 68 0.70 -4.48 -0.80
C SER A 68 0.76 -3.11 -1.52
N ASN A 69 1.28 -3.06 -2.75
CA ASN A 69 1.28 -1.82 -3.56
C ASN A 69 -0.11 -1.43 -4.06
N PHE A 70 -0.93 -2.39 -4.50
CA PHE A 70 -2.31 -2.10 -4.90
C PHE A 70 -3.15 -1.63 -3.70
N SER A 71 -2.92 -2.19 -2.52
CA SER A 71 -3.52 -1.73 -1.27
C SER A 71 -3.20 -0.25 -1.03
N ALA A 72 -1.91 0.11 -1.07
CA ALA A 72 -1.47 1.50 -0.97
C ALA A 72 -2.09 2.41 -2.05
N LEU A 73 -2.26 1.92 -3.28
CA LEU A 73 -2.87 2.69 -4.36
C LEU A 73 -4.33 3.07 -4.05
N TRP A 74 -5.18 2.11 -3.71
CA TRP A 74 -6.61 2.39 -3.49
C TRP A 74 -6.88 3.25 -2.27
N ILE A 75 -6.17 2.99 -1.17
CA ILE A 75 -6.33 3.80 0.03
C ILE A 75 -5.85 5.24 -0.17
N LEU A 76 -4.81 5.45 -1.00
CA LEU A 76 -4.31 6.78 -1.33
C LEU A 76 -5.13 7.49 -2.40
N ILE A 77 -5.85 6.77 -3.27
CA ILE A 77 -6.89 7.36 -4.12
C ILE A 77 -8.02 7.92 -3.26
N ALA A 78 -8.51 7.15 -2.29
CA ALA A 78 -9.53 7.62 -1.36
C ALA A 78 -9.05 8.84 -0.57
N ASN A 79 -7.82 8.79 -0.03
CA ASN A 79 -7.25 9.91 0.72
C ASN A 79 -6.85 11.12 -0.13
N GLY A 80 -6.50 10.91 -1.40
CA GLY A 80 -6.23 11.96 -2.37
C GLY A 80 -7.50 12.70 -2.75
N TRP A 81 -8.60 11.97 -2.97
CA TRP A 81 -9.91 12.53 -3.21
C TRP A 81 -10.42 13.38 -2.03
N MET A 82 -10.17 12.97 -0.78
CA MET A 82 -10.50 13.78 0.40
C MET A 82 -9.83 15.16 0.39
N GLN A 83 -8.66 15.31 -0.24
CA GLN A 83 -7.95 16.59 -0.34
C GLN A 83 -8.31 17.39 -1.59
N ASN A 84 -8.58 16.69 -2.69
CA ASN A 84 -8.98 17.30 -3.96
C ASN A 84 -10.21 16.54 -4.52
N PRO A 85 -11.44 16.97 -4.17
CA PRO A 85 -12.65 16.24 -4.49
C PRO A 85 -13.08 16.48 -5.96
N VAL A 86 -12.36 15.87 -6.89
CA VAL A 86 -12.69 15.82 -8.33
C VAL A 86 -13.65 14.68 -8.65
N GLY A 87 -14.37 14.74 -9.77
CA GLY A 87 -15.25 13.66 -10.23
C GLY A 87 -16.47 13.41 -9.34
N ALA A 88 -16.91 14.41 -8.58
CA ALA A 88 -18.08 14.34 -7.70
C ALA A 88 -18.92 15.62 -7.74
N ALA A 89 -20.23 15.50 -7.54
CA ALA A 89 -21.16 16.63 -7.46
C ALA A 89 -22.16 16.45 -6.31
N PHE A 90 -22.59 17.56 -5.70
CA PHE A 90 -23.60 17.51 -4.65
C PHE A 90 -24.99 17.36 -5.24
N ASN A 91 -25.75 16.36 -4.77
CA ASN A 91 -27.15 16.16 -5.13
C ASN A 91 -28.06 16.62 -3.98
N PRO A 92 -28.87 17.70 -4.17
CA PRO A 92 -29.79 18.22 -3.15
C PRO A 92 -30.94 17.26 -2.78
N GLU A 93 -31.30 16.31 -3.64
CA GLU A 93 -32.38 15.36 -3.37
C GLU A 93 -31.93 14.27 -2.38
N THR A 94 -30.71 13.77 -2.55
CA THR A 94 -30.12 12.72 -1.72
C THR A 94 -29.28 13.27 -0.57
N MET A 95 -29.05 14.58 -0.52
CA MET A 95 -28.25 15.28 0.50
C MET A 95 -26.83 14.68 0.68
N ARG A 96 -26.19 14.30 -0.42
CA ARG A 96 -24.86 13.67 -0.46
C ARG A 96 -24.09 14.05 -1.74
N MET A 97 -22.79 13.82 -1.71
CA MET A 97 -21.92 13.88 -2.88
C MET A 97 -22.05 12.58 -3.67
N GLU A 98 -22.35 12.69 -4.96
CA GLU A 98 -22.47 11.56 -5.88
C GLU A 98 -21.35 11.60 -6.91
N MET A 99 -20.89 10.42 -7.32
CA MET A 99 -19.79 10.29 -8.27
C MET A 99 -20.26 10.67 -9.69
N THR A 100 -19.59 11.64 -10.30
CA THR A 100 -19.84 12.03 -11.70
C THR A 100 -18.88 11.36 -12.67
N SER A 101 -17.64 11.08 -12.25
CA SER A 101 -16.61 10.46 -13.08
C SER A 101 -15.63 9.65 -12.23
N PHE A 102 -15.70 8.32 -12.35
CA PHE A 102 -14.73 7.44 -11.70
C PHE A 102 -13.30 7.65 -12.23
N TYR A 103 -13.18 7.99 -13.52
CA TYR A 103 -11.89 8.22 -14.16
C TYR A 103 -11.15 9.40 -13.52
N ASP A 104 -11.86 10.50 -13.25
CA ASP A 104 -11.26 11.70 -12.64
C ASP A 104 -10.83 11.44 -11.19
N VAL A 105 -11.59 10.61 -10.45
CA VAL A 105 -11.23 10.18 -9.10
C VAL A 105 -9.98 9.31 -9.13
N LEU A 106 -9.90 8.35 -10.05
CA LEU A 106 -8.78 7.41 -10.19
C LEU A 106 -7.48 8.12 -10.58
N PHE A 107 -7.54 9.06 -11.52
CA PHE A 107 -6.37 9.78 -12.03
C PHE A 107 -6.10 11.12 -11.33
N ASN A 108 -6.69 11.34 -10.15
CA ASN A 108 -6.46 12.56 -9.36
C ASN A 108 -4.96 12.79 -9.11
N GLU A 109 -4.45 13.96 -9.51
CA GLU A 109 -3.03 14.32 -9.38
C GLU A 109 -2.52 14.23 -7.94
N VAL A 110 -3.37 14.59 -6.96
CA VAL A 110 -3.03 14.50 -5.53
C VAL A 110 -2.89 13.04 -5.10
N ALA A 111 -3.73 12.14 -5.61
CA ALA A 111 -3.63 10.71 -5.32
C ALA A 111 -2.34 10.13 -5.90
N GLN A 112 -1.99 10.49 -7.13
CA GLN A 112 -0.76 10.02 -7.79
C GLN A 112 0.51 10.47 -7.04
N ALA A 113 0.60 11.75 -6.69
CA ALA A 113 1.73 12.28 -5.94
C ALA A 113 1.87 11.60 -4.56
N LYS A 114 0.76 11.44 -3.84
CA LYS A 114 0.75 10.73 -2.56
C LYS A 114 1.15 9.26 -2.68
N PHE A 115 0.67 8.58 -3.71
CA PHE A 115 1.01 7.18 -3.96
C PHE A 115 2.52 7.01 -4.11
N VAL A 116 3.16 7.76 -5.00
CA VAL A 116 4.60 7.68 -5.23
C VAL A 116 5.37 8.01 -3.96
N HIS A 117 5.00 9.08 -3.26
CA HIS A 117 5.68 9.53 -2.05
C HIS A 117 5.55 8.51 -0.90
N THR A 118 4.34 8.07 -0.59
CA THR A 118 4.08 7.17 0.55
C THR A 118 4.64 5.77 0.32
N VAL A 119 4.53 5.22 -0.91
CA VAL A 119 5.12 3.91 -1.22
C VAL A 119 6.65 3.97 -1.15
N SER A 120 7.25 5.01 -1.73
CA SER A 120 8.71 5.21 -1.65
C SER A 120 9.19 5.35 -0.21
N ALA A 121 8.46 6.10 0.63
CA ALA A 121 8.76 6.21 2.06
C ALA A 121 8.67 4.86 2.80
N GLY A 122 7.69 4.02 2.44
CA GLY A 122 7.59 2.65 2.94
C GLY A 122 8.81 1.79 2.58
N TYR A 123 9.27 1.87 1.32
CA TYR A 123 10.46 1.16 0.85
C TYR A 123 11.74 1.64 1.53
N VAL A 124 11.89 2.94 1.76
CA VAL A 124 13.00 3.51 2.55
C VAL A 124 12.97 2.94 3.96
N THR A 125 11.80 2.93 4.61
CA THR A 125 11.64 2.42 5.97
C THR A 125 12.06 0.95 6.08
N ALA A 126 11.60 0.10 5.15
CA ALA A 126 11.99 -1.30 5.10
C ALA A 126 13.50 -1.49 4.85
N SER A 127 14.08 -0.71 3.96
CA SER A 127 15.51 -0.75 3.64
C SER A 127 16.37 -0.36 4.85
N VAL A 128 16.02 0.73 5.52
CA VAL A 128 16.70 1.20 6.73
C VAL A 128 16.61 0.17 7.86
N PHE A 129 15.47 -0.51 8.00
CA PHE A 129 15.31 -1.59 8.96
C PHE A 129 16.29 -2.76 8.69
N VAL A 130 16.35 -3.25 7.44
CA VAL A 130 17.27 -4.33 7.06
C VAL A 130 18.73 -3.91 7.23
N LEU A 131 19.07 -2.66 6.89
CA LEU A 131 20.40 -2.10 7.11
C LEU A 131 20.76 -2.04 8.59
N GLY A 132 19.84 -1.57 9.44
CA GLY A 132 20.05 -1.46 10.89
C GLY A 132 20.33 -2.81 11.54
N ILE A 133 19.52 -3.84 11.23
CA ILE A 133 19.73 -5.21 11.75
C ILE A 133 21.04 -5.80 11.21
N SER A 134 21.34 -5.61 9.93
CA SER A 134 22.57 -6.13 9.34
C SER A 134 23.82 -5.45 9.91
N ALA A 135 23.77 -4.14 10.18
CA ALA A 135 24.84 -3.41 10.86
C ALA A 135 25.03 -3.93 12.29
N LEU A 136 23.94 -4.22 13.01
CA LEU A 136 24.01 -4.82 14.34
C LEU A 136 24.70 -6.19 14.33
N TYR A 137 24.40 -7.05 13.34
CA TYR A 137 25.06 -8.34 13.18
C TYR A 137 26.57 -8.20 12.95
N LEU A 138 27.00 -7.24 12.13
CA LEU A 138 28.42 -6.97 11.93
C LEU A 138 29.11 -6.47 13.20
N LEU A 139 28.48 -5.56 13.95
CA LEU A 139 29.01 -5.06 15.23
C LEU A 139 29.15 -6.16 16.27
N GLN A 140 28.18 -7.09 16.32
CA GLN A 140 28.21 -8.25 17.21
C GLN A 140 29.09 -9.40 16.71
N LYS A 141 29.76 -9.24 15.55
CA LYS A 141 30.56 -10.28 14.90
C LYS A 141 29.79 -11.59 14.65
N ARG A 142 28.50 -11.48 14.30
CA ARG A 142 27.60 -12.60 13.98
C ARG A 142 27.18 -12.56 12.52
N HIS A 143 27.02 -13.73 11.89
CA HIS A 143 26.46 -13.88 10.53
C HIS A 143 27.03 -12.90 9.48
N GLY A 144 28.36 -12.72 9.45
CA GLY A 144 29.02 -11.68 8.65
C GLY A 144 28.70 -11.72 7.16
N ASP A 145 28.65 -12.92 6.57
CA ASP A 145 28.36 -13.09 5.13
C ASP A 145 26.92 -12.72 4.78
N LEU A 146 25.96 -13.13 5.62
CA LEU A 146 24.55 -12.78 5.46
C LEU A 146 24.37 -11.26 5.58
N ALA A 147 24.95 -10.66 6.62
CA ALA A 147 24.84 -9.23 6.88
C ALA A 147 25.40 -8.39 5.71
N ARG A 148 26.54 -8.78 5.13
CA ARG A 148 27.12 -8.08 3.96
C ARG A 148 26.21 -8.15 2.73
N ARG A 149 25.63 -9.32 2.44
CA ARG A 149 24.70 -9.49 1.31
C ARG A 149 23.41 -8.69 1.51
N SER A 150 22.85 -8.73 2.72
CA SER A 150 21.65 -7.96 3.08
C SER A 150 21.88 -6.46 2.99
N ILE A 151 23.05 -5.97 3.45
CA ILE A 151 23.42 -4.55 3.31
C ILE A 151 23.49 -4.14 1.86
N ALA A 152 24.16 -4.92 1.00
CA ALA A 152 24.29 -4.56 -0.42
C ALA A 152 22.93 -4.37 -1.10
N VAL A 153 21.98 -5.29 -0.89
CA VAL A 153 20.63 -5.20 -1.46
C VAL A 153 19.85 -4.03 -0.85
N ALA A 154 19.84 -3.92 0.47
CA ALA A 154 19.08 -2.88 1.17
C ALA A 154 19.62 -1.46 0.91
N SER A 155 20.93 -1.28 0.77
CA SER A 155 21.53 0.01 0.43
C SER A 155 21.17 0.44 -0.99
N ALA A 156 21.26 -0.47 -1.97
CA ALA A 156 20.93 -0.15 -3.36
C ALA A 156 19.44 0.19 -3.53
N PHE A 157 18.56 -0.68 -3.00
CA PHE A 157 17.12 -0.47 -3.07
C PHE A 157 16.67 0.74 -2.24
N GLY A 158 17.25 0.93 -1.05
CA GLY A 158 16.96 2.05 -0.17
C GLY A 158 17.39 3.40 -0.76
N LEU A 159 18.53 3.46 -1.44
CA LEU A 159 18.98 4.67 -2.13
C LEU A 159 18.04 5.04 -3.27
N ALA A 160 17.66 4.08 -4.12
CA ALA A 160 16.72 4.33 -5.21
C ALA A 160 15.35 4.80 -4.67
N SER A 161 14.88 4.18 -3.60
CA SER A 161 13.62 4.54 -2.94
C SER A 161 13.69 5.93 -2.28
N ALA A 162 14.83 6.29 -1.68
CA ALA A 162 15.02 7.61 -1.07
C ALA A 162 15.02 8.72 -2.10
N LEU A 163 15.65 8.50 -3.26
CA LEU A 163 15.60 9.45 -4.38
C LEU A 163 14.18 9.61 -4.91
N SER A 164 13.43 8.50 -5.03
CA SER A 164 12.02 8.52 -5.43
C SER A 164 11.12 9.24 -4.41
N ALA A 165 11.41 9.14 -3.11
CA ALA A 165 10.62 9.79 -2.06
C ALA A 165 10.80 11.31 -1.99
N VAL A 166 11.89 11.85 -2.56
CA VAL A 166 12.18 13.29 -2.58
C VAL A 166 11.46 14.02 -3.72
N VAL A 167 11.03 13.28 -4.74
CA VAL A 167 10.23 13.77 -5.88
C VAL A 167 8.74 13.79 -5.51
#